data_AF-A0A954G0U1-F1
#
_entry.id   AF-A0A954G0U1-F1
#
_cell.length_a   1.000
_cell.length_b   1.000
_cell.length_c   1.000
_cell.angle_alpha   90.00
_cell.angle_beta   90.00
_cell.angle_gamma   90.00
#
_symmetry.space_group_name_H-M   'P 1'
#
loop_
_entity.id
_entity.type
_entity.pdbx_description
1 polymer ?
#
loop_
_entity_poly.entity_id
_entity_poly.type
_entity_poly.pdbx_seq_one_letter_code
_entity_poly.pdbx_strand_id
1 'polypeptide(L)'
;MKLQTRSRSRARKVSKELRAKVDELLKQESRFIYTPEFETIGDDPTPIQQAEDLLHQLQSIAINGDPNAEIPSGMDLDEVVSLRNWSSPDPLLTFEDEQILFRAMNLLRFRVNQKRARLSAKIPSDRLIIEIDSMLDLVNRIRTQLVNSNLRLVSSIARKFASSGCDVDDFSSDGCMILLGAIDRFDYSRGFRFSTYATHSIQRHFFRAW
;
A
#
# COMPACT_ATOMS: atom_id res chain seq x y z
N MET A 1 28.30 6.78 -43.75
CA MET A 1 29.03 6.50 -42.48
C MET A 1 28.44 7.13 -41.20
N LYS A 2 27.23 7.73 -41.18
CA LYS A 2 26.65 8.38 -39.97
C LYS A 2 25.61 7.56 -39.17
N LEU A 3 25.23 6.37 -39.64
CA LEU A 3 24.14 5.58 -39.02
C LEU A 3 24.62 4.63 -37.91
N GLN A 4 25.88 4.19 -37.92
CA GLN A 4 26.43 3.25 -36.93
C GLN A 4 26.72 3.88 -35.56
N THR A 5 26.99 5.19 -35.50
CA THR A 5 27.36 5.89 -34.26
C THR A 5 26.17 6.20 -33.36
N ARG A 6 24.98 6.50 -33.92
CA ARG A 6 23.75 6.76 -33.13
C ARG A 6 23.26 5.52 -32.39
N SER A 7 23.39 4.33 -33.00
CA SER A 7 22.92 3.07 -32.39
C SER A 7 23.75 2.65 -31.16
N ARG A 8 25.09 2.79 -31.24
CA ARG A 8 25.99 2.52 -30.10
C ARG A 8 25.80 3.50 -28.93
N SER A 9 25.51 4.77 -29.22
CA SER A 9 25.21 5.78 -28.19
C SER A 9 23.91 5.47 -27.43
N ARG A 10 22.87 5.00 -28.13
CA ARG A 10 21.58 4.63 -27.53
C ARG A 10 21.71 3.40 -26.63
N ALA A 11 22.41 2.36 -27.09
CA ALA A 11 22.68 1.15 -26.30
C ALA A 11 23.48 1.43 -25.02
N ARG A 12 24.49 2.30 -25.08
CA ARG A 12 25.26 2.72 -23.88
C ARG A 12 24.40 3.51 -22.89
N LYS A 13 23.50 4.38 -23.39
CA LYS A 13 22.58 5.15 -22.54
C LYS A 13 21.59 4.23 -21.82
N VAL A 14 20.98 3.29 -22.54
CA VAL A 14 20.05 2.29 -21.98
C VAL A 14 20.74 1.43 -20.90
N SER A 15 21.98 0.99 -21.14
CA SER A 15 22.75 0.24 -20.13
C SER A 15 23.05 1.06 -18.87
N LYS A 16 23.27 2.37 -18.99
CA LYS A 16 23.48 3.28 -17.84
C LYS A 16 22.18 3.49 -17.04
N GLU A 17 21.06 3.68 -17.74
CA GLU A 17 19.73 3.84 -17.14
C GLU A 17 19.31 2.57 -16.38
N LEU A 18 19.52 1.39 -16.97
CA LEU A 18 19.24 0.11 -16.32
C LEU A 18 20.05 -0.08 -15.04
N ARG A 19 21.35 0.27 -15.05
CA ARG A 19 22.19 0.20 -13.85
C ARG A 19 21.72 1.14 -12.75
N ALA A 20 21.29 2.35 -13.10
CA ALA A 20 20.74 3.29 -12.14
C ALA A 20 19.43 2.77 -11.53
N LYS A 21 18.55 2.15 -12.34
CA LYS A 21 17.32 1.51 -11.84
C LYS A 21 17.62 0.33 -10.91
N VAL A 22 18.64 -0.48 -11.22
CA VAL A 22 19.10 -1.55 -10.32
C VAL A 22 19.61 -0.99 -8.99
N ASP A 23 20.43 0.07 -9.03
CA ASP A 23 20.96 0.70 -7.82
C ASP A 23 19.84 1.28 -6.94
N GLU A 24 18.83 1.88 -7.56
CA GLU A 24 17.63 2.38 -6.85
C GLU A 24 16.83 1.22 -6.21
N LEU A 25 16.57 0.16 -6.97
CA LEU A 25 15.85 -1.02 -6.45
C LEU A 25 16.60 -1.72 -5.31
N LEU A 26 17.94 -1.67 -5.30
CA LEU A 26 18.75 -2.24 -4.22
C LEU A 26 18.76 -1.37 -2.96
N LYS A 27 18.59 -0.04 -3.08
CA LYS A 27 18.49 0.87 -1.92
C LYS A 27 17.16 0.80 -1.21
N GLN A 28 16.09 0.51 -1.94
CA GLN A 28 14.76 0.40 -1.35
C GLN A 28 14.63 -0.90 -0.57
N GLU A 29 14.81 -0.89 0.75
CA GLU A 29 14.52 -2.08 1.57
C GLU A 29 13.01 -2.33 1.63
N SER A 30 12.59 -3.53 1.21
CA SER A 30 11.18 -3.93 1.31
C SER A 30 10.98 -4.71 2.60
N ARG A 31 10.50 -4.05 3.65
CA ARG A 31 10.19 -4.72 4.92
C ARG A 31 8.99 -5.65 4.74
N PHE A 32 9.14 -6.89 5.16
CA PHE A 32 8.06 -7.89 5.20
C PHE A 32 8.04 -8.59 6.55
N ILE A 33 6.90 -9.17 6.89
CA ILE A 33 6.75 -10.06 8.03
C ILE A 33 6.84 -11.48 7.50
N TYR A 34 7.83 -12.22 7.97
CA TYR A 34 8.06 -13.59 7.53
C TYR A 34 7.03 -14.52 8.18
N THR A 35 6.40 -15.35 7.34
CA THR A 35 5.56 -16.46 7.77
C THR A 35 6.15 -17.74 7.17
N PRO A 36 6.28 -18.85 7.95
CA PRO A 36 6.85 -20.11 7.44
C PRO A 36 6.15 -20.66 6.20
N GLU A 37 4.87 -20.33 6.02
CA GLU A 37 4.08 -20.72 4.84
C GLU A 37 4.70 -20.25 3.51
N PHE A 38 5.47 -19.17 3.51
CA PHE A 38 6.03 -18.60 2.28
C PHE A 38 7.10 -19.49 1.63
N GLU A 39 7.80 -20.30 2.42
CA GLU A 39 8.75 -21.29 1.89
C GLU A 39 8.04 -22.50 1.31
N THR A 40 6.93 -22.91 1.92
CA THR A 40 6.15 -24.08 1.48
C THR A 40 5.32 -23.81 0.23
N ILE A 41 4.86 -22.56 0.04
CA ILE A 41 4.08 -22.12 -1.13
C ILE A 41 4.94 -22.11 -2.40
N GLY A 42 6.26 -21.91 -2.28
CA GLY A 42 7.16 -21.88 -3.43
C GLY A 42 6.74 -20.83 -4.47
N ASP A 43 6.50 -21.28 -5.70
CA ASP A 43 6.09 -20.45 -6.84
C ASP A 43 4.58 -20.44 -7.10
N ASP A 44 3.76 -20.98 -6.19
CA ASP A 44 2.30 -20.97 -6.36
C ASP A 44 1.78 -19.52 -6.52
N PRO A 45 1.06 -19.20 -7.63
CA PRO A 45 0.49 -17.88 -7.86
C PRO A 45 -0.83 -17.65 -7.12
N THR A 46 -1.45 -18.68 -6.52
CA THR A 46 -2.80 -18.57 -5.97
C THR A 46 -3.02 -17.42 -4.98
N PRO A 47 -2.13 -17.13 -4.01
CA PRO A 47 -2.40 -16.05 -3.05
C PRO A 47 -2.33 -14.67 -3.71
N ILE A 48 -1.49 -14.54 -4.74
CA ILE A 48 -1.33 -13.30 -5.50
C ILE A 48 -2.55 -13.09 -6.40
N GLN A 49 -2.99 -14.15 -7.10
CA GLN A 49 -4.17 -14.09 -7.96
C GLN A 49 -5.43 -13.74 -7.17
N GLN A 50 -5.63 -14.34 -6.00
CA GLN A 50 -6.75 -14.01 -5.11
C GLN A 50 -6.75 -12.52 -4.72
N ALA A 51 -5.59 -11.95 -4.42
CA ALA A 51 -5.48 -10.54 -4.12
C ALA A 51 -5.76 -9.65 -5.34
N GLU A 52 -5.29 -10.02 -6.53
CA GLU A 52 -5.60 -9.28 -7.76
C GLU A 52 -7.10 -9.29 -8.07
N ASP A 53 -7.73 -10.46 -8.00
CA ASP A 53 -9.16 -10.62 -8.24
C ASP A 53 -9.98 -9.79 -7.24
N LEU A 54 -9.60 -9.82 -5.96
CA LEU A 54 -10.21 -9.01 -4.91
C LEU A 54 -10.04 -7.51 -5.18
N LEU A 55 -8.84 -7.04 -5.56
CA LEU A 55 -8.62 -5.64 -5.92
C LEU A 55 -9.51 -5.21 -7.09
N HIS A 56 -9.66 -6.05 -8.11
CA HIS A 56 -10.54 -5.77 -9.24
C HIS A 56 -12.02 -5.68 -8.82
N GLN A 57 -12.47 -6.57 -7.92
CA GLN A 57 -13.82 -6.52 -7.35
C GLN A 57 -14.04 -5.24 -6.56
N LEU A 58 -13.13 -4.87 -5.64
CA LEU A 58 -13.24 -3.67 -4.81
C LEU A 58 -13.26 -2.40 -5.67
N GLN A 59 -12.43 -2.32 -6.72
CA GLN A 59 -12.43 -1.21 -7.67
C GLN A 59 -13.76 -1.08 -8.41
N SER A 60 -14.34 -2.20 -8.86
CA SER A 60 -15.64 -2.17 -9.53
C SER A 60 -16.76 -1.70 -8.59
N ILE A 61 -16.72 -2.06 -7.31
CA ILE A 61 -17.68 -1.60 -6.30
C ILE A 61 -17.52 -0.09 -6.07
N ALA A 62 -16.28 0.39 -5.94
CA ALA A 62 -16.01 1.80 -5.74
C ALA A 62 -16.49 2.68 -6.91
N ILE A 63 -16.35 2.20 -8.16
CA ILE A 63 -16.83 2.91 -9.36
C ILE A 63 -18.37 2.95 -9.42
N ASN A 64 -19.04 1.90 -8.93
CA ASN A 64 -20.49 1.79 -8.92
C ASN A 64 -21.14 2.34 -7.62
N GLY A 65 -20.35 2.88 -6.69
CA GLY A 65 -20.82 3.44 -5.43
C GLY A 65 -21.69 4.69 -5.63
N ASP A 66 -22.77 4.79 -4.85
CA ASP A 66 -23.82 5.80 -4.99
C ASP A 66 -23.30 7.25 -4.81
N PRO A 67 -23.34 8.11 -5.84
CA PRO A 67 -22.98 9.52 -5.71
C PRO A 67 -23.95 10.33 -4.81
N ASN A 68 -25.08 9.75 -4.37
CA ASN A 68 -26.13 10.39 -3.59
C ASN A 68 -26.37 9.79 -2.20
N ALA A 69 -25.39 9.09 -1.59
CA ALA A 69 -25.55 8.57 -0.22
C ALA A 69 -26.09 9.66 0.74
N GLU A 70 -27.29 9.42 1.29
CA GLU A 70 -28.05 10.41 2.06
C GLU A 70 -27.24 10.97 3.24
N ILE A 71 -27.24 12.30 3.36
CA ILE A 71 -26.59 13.02 4.47
C ILE A 71 -27.32 12.65 5.77
N PRO A 72 -26.61 12.12 6.79
CA PRO A 72 -27.21 11.89 8.11
C PRO A 72 -27.78 13.21 8.64
N SER A 73 -29.07 13.23 8.94
CA SER A 73 -29.75 14.41 9.46
C SER A 73 -29.20 14.74 10.85
N GLY A 74 -28.54 15.91 10.97
CA GLY A 74 -27.98 16.42 12.23
C GLY A 74 -26.48 16.74 12.23
N MET A 75 -25.74 16.54 11.12
CA MET A 75 -24.35 16.98 10.98
C MET A 75 -24.24 18.38 10.36
N ASP A 76 -23.25 19.15 10.82
CA ASP A 76 -22.92 20.47 10.27
C ASP A 76 -22.30 20.36 8.87
N LEU A 77 -22.52 21.35 8.02
CA LEU A 77 -22.10 21.35 6.60
C LEU A 77 -20.58 21.24 6.45
N ASP A 78 -19.79 21.87 7.33
CA ASP A 78 -18.34 21.76 7.33
C ASP A 78 -17.87 20.35 7.75
N GLU A 79 -18.62 19.70 8.64
CA GLU A 79 -18.39 18.30 9.01
C GLU A 79 -18.72 17.36 7.85
N VAL A 80 -19.83 17.61 7.13
CA VAL A 80 -20.24 16.85 5.94
C VAL A 80 -19.24 17.01 4.79
N VAL A 81 -18.73 18.22 4.54
CA VAL A 81 -17.75 18.50 3.49
C VAL A 81 -16.39 17.85 3.81
N SER A 82 -15.92 17.96 5.06
CA SER A 82 -14.69 17.30 5.52
C SER A 82 -14.82 15.78 5.49
N LEU A 83 -15.98 15.24 5.89
CA LEU A 83 -16.30 13.82 5.79
C LEU A 83 -16.38 13.36 4.33
N ARG A 84 -16.91 14.16 3.42
CA ARG A 84 -17.04 13.82 2.00
C ARG A 84 -15.69 13.80 1.28
N ASN A 85 -14.74 14.65 1.66
CA ASN A 85 -13.35 14.59 1.17
C ASN A 85 -12.60 13.32 1.64
N TRP A 86 -13.02 12.72 2.76
CA TRP A 86 -12.37 11.55 3.36
C TRP A 86 -13.19 10.25 3.26
N SER A 87 -14.43 10.37 2.80
CA SER A 87 -15.30 9.24 2.47
C SER A 87 -14.87 8.74 1.10
N SER A 88 -13.72 8.07 1.05
CA SER A 88 -13.33 7.26 -0.09
C SER A 88 -14.53 6.37 -0.43
N PRO A 89 -14.96 6.27 -1.70
CA PRO A 89 -16.03 5.35 -2.12
C PRO A 89 -15.62 3.88 -1.94
N ASP A 90 -14.39 3.64 -1.48
CA ASP A 90 -13.85 2.32 -1.25
C ASP A 90 -14.66 1.55 -0.19
N PRO A 91 -15.09 0.32 -0.52
CA PRO A 91 -15.83 -0.51 0.40
C PRO A 91 -14.99 -0.88 1.63
N LEU A 92 -15.70 -1.12 2.75
CA LEU A 92 -15.10 -1.66 3.96
C LEU A 92 -14.64 -3.09 3.71
N LEU A 93 -13.40 -3.40 4.10
CA LEU A 93 -12.85 -4.74 3.95
C LEU A 93 -13.41 -5.68 5.00
N THR A 94 -13.73 -6.91 4.59
CA THR A 94 -14.02 -7.99 5.52
C THR A 94 -12.72 -8.50 6.16
N PHE A 95 -12.84 -9.36 7.17
CA PHE A 95 -11.66 -9.97 7.79
C PHE A 95 -10.90 -10.83 6.80
N GLU A 96 -11.63 -11.56 5.96
CA GLU A 96 -11.06 -12.44 4.96
C GLU A 96 -10.32 -11.63 3.88
N ASP A 97 -10.90 -10.51 3.44
CA ASP A 97 -10.25 -9.59 2.49
C ASP A 97 -8.94 -9.04 3.06
N GLU A 98 -8.95 -8.61 4.33
CA GLU A 98 -7.73 -8.17 5.02
C GLU A 98 -6.66 -9.27 4.99
N GLN A 99 -7.04 -10.51 5.33
CA GLN A 99 -6.12 -11.66 5.35
C GLN A 99 -5.53 -11.93 3.96
N ILE A 100 -6.35 -11.94 2.90
CA ILE A 100 -5.91 -12.14 1.52
C ILE A 100 -4.90 -11.06 1.11
N LEU A 101 -5.23 -9.78 1.33
CA LEU A 101 -4.40 -8.66 0.94
C LEU A 101 -3.06 -8.64 1.71
N PHE A 102 -3.08 -8.79 3.04
CA PHE A 102 -1.85 -8.78 3.84
C PHE A 102 -0.97 -9.99 3.56
N ARG A 103 -1.56 -11.17 3.33
CA ARG A 103 -0.83 -12.38 2.95
C ARG A 103 -0.12 -12.21 1.62
N ALA A 104 -0.85 -11.77 0.58
CA ALA A 104 -0.28 -11.51 -0.75
C ALA A 104 0.79 -10.42 -0.71
N MET A 105 0.55 -9.32 0.00
CA MET A 105 1.52 -8.23 0.15
C MET A 105 2.83 -8.72 0.79
N ASN A 106 2.76 -9.47 1.89
CA ASN A 106 3.97 -9.99 2.56
C ASN A 106 4.71 -11.02 1.69
N LEU A 107 3.98 -11.89 0.98
CA LEU A 107 4.56 -12.85 0.04
C LEU A 107 5.28 -12.15 -1.12
N LEU A 108 4.67 -11.13 -1.72
CA LEU A 108 5.28 -10.34 -2.79
C LEU A 108 6.58 -9.67 -2.33
N ARG A 109 6.56 -9.04 -1.15
CA ARG A 109 7.75 -8.39 -0.58
C ARG A 109 8.86 -9.40 -0.28
N PHE A 110 8.52 -10.58 0.23
CA PHE A 110 9.47 -11.68 0.41
C PHE A 110 10.11 -12.12 -0.90
N ARG A 111 9.31 -12.38 -1.95
CA ARG A 111 9.81 -12.76 -3.28
C ARG A 111 10.64 -11.66 -3.94
N VAL A 112 10.26 -10.39 -3.78
CA VAL A 112 11.04 -9.23 -4.24
C VAL A 112 12.42 -9.22 -3.58
N ASN A 113 12.50 -9.43 -2.26
CA ASN A 113 13.79 -9.49 -1.57
C ASN A 113 14.65 -10.66 -2.03
N GLN A 114 14.07 -11.84 -2.27
CA GLN A 114 14.81 -12.97 -2.85
C GLN A 114 15.36 -12.65 -4.24
N LYS A 115 14.55 -12.04 -5.12
CA LYS A 115 14.97 -11.69 -6.48
C LYS A 115 16.00 -10.57 -6.49
N ARG A 116 15.88 -9.59 -5.58
CA ARG A 116 16.89 -8.54 -5.36
C ARG A 116 18.22 -9.10 -4.91
N ALA A 117 18.24 -10.12 -4.05
CA ALA A 117 19.48 -10.79 -3.64
C ALA A 117 20.22 -11.47 -4.81
N ARG A 118 19.51 -11.84 -5.88
CA ARG A 118 20.09 -12.38 -7.13
C ARG A 118 20.54 -11.28 -8.10
N LEU A 119 20.12 -10.04 -7.89
CA LEU A 119 20.41 -8.91 -8.77
C LEU A 119 21.80 -8.35 -8.48
N SER A 120 22.55 -8.00 -9.54
CA SER A 120 23.85 -7.35 -9.42
C SER A 120 23.89 -6.08 -10.25
N ALA A 121 24.29 -4.95 -9.66
CA ALA A 121 24.49 -3.69 -10.37
C ALA A 121 25.51 -3.80 -11.52
N LYS A 122 26.38 -4.81 -11.50
CA LYS A 122 27.38 -5.07 -12.55
C LYS A 122 26.77 -5.64 -13.83
N ILE A 123 25.71 -6.45 -13.71
CA ILE A 123 25.05 -7.14 -14.82
C ILE A 123 23.53 -6.93 -14.67
N PRO A 124 22.98 -5.81 -15.19
CA PRO A 124 21.55 -5.55 -15.10
C PRO A 124 20.77 -6.57 -15.95
N SER A 125 19.95 -7.38 -15.30
CA SER A 125 19.03 -8.29 -15.98
C SER A 125 17.70 -7.58 -16.20
N ASP A 126 17.41 -7.20 -17.44
CA ASP A 126 16.20 -6.47 -17.83
C ASP A 126 14.92 -7.21 -17.44
N ARG A 127 14.88 -8.53 -17.68
CA ARG A 127 13.74 -9.39 -17.32
C ARG A 127 13.46 -9.39 -15.82
N LEU A 128 14.49 -9.49 -14.99
CA LEU A 128 14.33 -9.50 -13.53
C LEU A 128 13.90 -8.13 -13.00
N ILE A 129 14.38 -7.04 -13.63
CA ILE A 129 13.97 -5.68 -13.26
C ILE A 129 12.48 -5.49 -13.52
N ILE A 130 11.99 -5.87 -14.70
CA ILE A 130 10.57 -5.77 -15.07
C ILE A 130 9.70 -6.59 -14.10
N GLU A 131 10.14 -7.81 -13.76
CA GLU A 131 9.42 -8.67 -12.82
C GLU A 131 9.36 -8.08 -11.40
N ILE A 132 10.46 -7.52 -10.90
CA ILE A 132 10.48 -6.83 -9.60
C ILE A 132 9.56 -5.61 -9.62
N ASP A 133 9.58 -4.83 -10.71
CA ASP A 133 8.74 -3.64 -10.89
C ASP A 133 7.26 -4.01 -10.80
N SER A 134 6.82 -5.04 -11.54
CA SER A 134 5.43 -5.48 -11.54
C SER A 134 4.98 -5.96 -10.16
N MET A 135 5.86 -6.64 -9.42
CA MET A 135 5.56 -7.08 -8.05
C MET A 135 5.44 -5.91 -7.08
N LEU A 136 6.30 -4.89 -7.22
CA LEU A 136 6.24 -3.68 -6.41
C LEU A 136 5.00 -2.84 -6.72
N ASP A 137 4.61 -2.75 -7.99
CA ASP A 137 3.38 -2.09 -8.40
C ASP A 137 2.16 -2.74 -7.78
N LEU A 138 2.10 -4.08 -7.75
CA LEU A 138 1.01 -4.79 -7.08
C LEU A 138 1.03 -4.57 -5.56
N VAL A 139 2.21 -4.58 -4.92
CA VAL A 139 2.34 -4.23 -3.49
C VAL A 139 1.80 -2.82 -3.23
N ASN A 140 2.11 -1.85 -4.10
CA ASN A 140 1.63 -0.48 -3.98
C ASN A 140 0.10 -0.41 -4.16
N ARG A 141 -0.48 -1.14 -5.12
CA ARG A 141 -1.94 -1.22 -5.28
C ARG A 141 -2.63 -1.79 -4.04
N ILE A 142 -2.11 -2.89 -3.49
CA ILE A 142 -2.63 -3.49 -2.25
C ILE A 142 -2.53 -2.48 -1.10
N ARG A 143 -1.37 -1.82 -0.94
CA ARG A 143 -1.16 -0.81 0.10
C ARG A 143 -2.17 0.33 -0.02
N THR A 144 -2.36 0.88 -1.22
CA THR A 144 -3.32 1.96 -1.46
C THR A 144 -4.73 1.52 -1.11
N GLN A 145 -5.14 0.30 -1.49
CA GLN A 145 -6.46 -0.21 -1.12
C GLN A 145 -6.63 -0.32 0.40
N LEU A 146 -5.63 -0.87 1.09
CA LEU A 146 -5.65 -0.98 2.56
C LEU A 146 -5.74 0.38 3.23
N VAL A 147 -5.03 1.40 2.72
CA VAL A 147 -5.14 2.78 3.22
C VAL A 147 -6.56 3.29 3.01
N ASN A 148 -7.04 3.27 1.77
CA ASN A 148 -8.33 3.85 1.39
C ASN A 148 -9.49 3.26 2.19
N SER A 149 -9.55 1.94 2.33
CA SER A 149 -10.59 1.27 3.11
C SER A 149 -10.53 1.58 4.61
N ASN A 150 -9.41 2.10 5.13
CA ASN A 150 -9.23 2.47 6.53
C ASN A 150 -9.17 3.98 6.78
N LEU A 151 -9.36 4.82 5.75
CA LEU A 151 -9.42 6.27 5.92
C LEU A 151 -10.54 6.64 6.91
N ARG A 152 -11.75 6.12 6.74
CA ARG A 152 -12.89 6.41 7.64
C ARG A 152 -12.57 6.17 9.12
N LEU A 153 -11.77 5.15 9.43
CA LEU A 153 -11.28 4.89 10.79
C LEU A 153 -10.38 6.02 11.29
N VAL A 154 -9.36 6.43 10.52
CA VAL A 154 -8.45 7.54 10.88
C VAL A 154 -9.23 8.80 11.21
N SER A 155 -10.15 9.18 10.32
CA SER A 155 -11.04 10.33 10.46
C SER A 155 -11.84 10.27 11.77
N SER A 156 -12.41 9.10 12.08
CA SER A 156 -13.21 8.89 13.30
C SER A 156 -12.39 8.99 14.58
N ILE A 157 -11.09 8.69 14.52
CA ILE A 157 -10.16 8.84 15.65
C ILE A 157 -9.72 10.31 15.74
N ALA A 158 -9.28 10.93 14.64
CA ALA A 158 -8.82 12.31 14.61
C ALA A 158 -9.86 13.29 15.20
N ARG A 159 -11.13 13.17 14.83
CA ARG A 159 -12.22 14.00 15.40
C ARG A 159 -12.37 13.89 16.92
N LYS A 160 -12.00 12.76 17.53
CA LYS A 160 -12.07 12.60 18.99
C LYS A 160 -10.93 13.31 19.72
N PHE A 161 -9.81 13.55 19.04
CA PHE A 161 -8.62 14.18 19.61
C PHE A 161 -8.55 15.68 19.27
N ALA A 162 -9.14 16.10 18.16
CA ALA A 162 -9.31 17.50 17.83
C ALA A 162 -10.28 18.16 18.85
N SER A 163 -9.71 18.85 19.84
CA SER A 163 -10.45 19.73 20.76
C SER A 163 -10.44 21.16 20.24
N SER A 164 -11.34 22.01 20.74
CA SER A 164 -11.47 23.42 20.33
C SER A 164 -10.12 24.15 20.30
N GLY A 165 -9.63 24.49 19.10
CA GLY A 165 -8.37 25.21 18.88
C GLY A 165 -7.30 24.46 18.06
N CYS A 166 -7.50 23.19 17.74
CA CYS A 166 -6.62 22.42 16.84
C CYS A 166 -7.32 22.08 15.51
N ASP A 167 -6.54 22.06 14.42
CA ASP A 167 -7.05 21.70 13.10
C ASP A 167 -7.25 20.19 12.98
N VAL A 168 -8.45 19.77 12.57
CA VAL A 168 -8.79 18.35 12.34
C VAL A 168 -7.96 17.79 11.18
N ASP A 169 -7.56 18.63 10.24
CA ASP A 169 -6.79 18.25 9.06
C ASP A 169 -5.36 17.85 9.40
N ASP A 170 -4.76 18.50 10.41
CA ASP A 170 -3.43 18.15 10.93
C ASP A 170 -3.44 16.73 11.54
N PHE A 171 -4.40 16.45 12.42
CA PHE A 171 -4.55 15.12 13.02
C PHE A 171 -4.88 14.04 11.97
N SER A 172 -5.68 14.38 10.96
CA SER A 172 -6.03 13.43 9.89
C SER A 172 -4.82 13.07 9.03
N SER A 173 -3.97 14.06 8.72
CA SER A 173 -2.72 13.88 7.98
C SER A 173 -1.72 13.04 8.76
N ASP A 174 -1.50 13.36 10.03
CA ASP A 174 -0.63 12.59 10.93
C ASP A 174 -1.14 11.16 11.11
N GLY A 175 -2.45 11.01 11.30
CA GLY A 175 -3.11 9.71 11.41
C GLY A 175 -2.90 8.83 10.18
N CYS A 176 -2.92 9.40 8.97
CA CYS A 176 -2.60 8.69 7.74
C CYS A 176 -1.15 8.22 7.67
N MET A 177 -0.21 9.06 8.08
CA MET A 177 1.21 8.68 8.12
C MET A 177 1.46 7.51 9.08
N ILE A 178 0.76 7.51 10.21
CA ILE A 178 0.80 6.39 11.16
C ILE A 178 0.12 5.14 10.60
N LEU A 179 -1.03 5.29 9.92
CA LEU A 179 -1.74 4.19 9.28
C LEU A 179 -0.85 3.47 8.26
N LEU A 180 -0.16 4.23 7.40
CA LEU A 180 0.81 3.72 6.44
C LEU A 180 1.89 2.86 7.13
N GLY A 181 2.45 3.37 8.22
CA GLY A 181 3.44 2.65 9.02
C GLY A 181 2.85 1.46 9.80
N ALA A 182 1.56 1.45 10.10
CA ALA A 182 0.86 0.33 10.71
C ALA A 182 0.66 -0.81 9.71
N ILE A 183 0.26 -0.50 8.47
CA ILE A 183 0.13 -1.46 7.37
C ILE A 183 1.45 -2.21 7.15
N ASP A 184 2.58 -1.50 7.18
CA ASP A 184 3.92 -2.10 7.01
C ASP A 184 4.36 -3.04 8.12
N ARG A 185 3.69 -2.98 9.27
CA ARG A 185 4.07 -3.71 10.49
C ARG A 185 2.98 -4.65 10.99
N PHE A 186 1.86 -4.72 10.27
CA PHE A 186 0.74 -5.55 10.68
C PHE A 186 0.98 -7.01 10.35
N ASP A 187 0.91 -7.84 11.39
CA ASP A 187 1.08 -9.29 11.29
C ASP A 187 -0.29 -9.97 11.19
N TYR A 188 -0.63 -10.39 9.97
CA TYR A 188 -1.90 -11.05 9.68
C TYR A 188 -2.01 -12.43 10.33
N SER A 189 -0.89 -13.11 10.61
CA SER A 189 -0.86 -14.47 11.17
C SER A 189 -1.40 -14.57 12.59
N ARG A 190 -1.49 -13.43 13.30
CA ARG A 190 -1.98 -13.35 14.68
C ARG A 190 -3.51 -13.42 14.78
N GLY A 191 -4.23 -13.36 13.65
CA GLY A 191 -5.69 -13.52 13.61
C GLY A 191 -6.51 -12.35 14.15
N PHE A 192 -5.89 -11.18 14.39
CA PHE A 192 -6.61 -9.96 14.79
C PHE A 192 -7.07 -9.15 13.58
N ARG A 193 -8.12 -8.34 13.73
CA ARG A 193 -8.50 -7.34 12.71
C ARG A 193 -7.44 -6.25 12.62
N PHE A 194 -7.19 -5.76 11.41
CA PHE A 194 -6.26 -4.64 11.20
C PHE A 194 -6.72 -3.36 11.93
N SER A 195 -8.03 -3.10 11.93
CA SER A 195 -8.64 -1.92 12.58
C SER A 195 -8.27 -1.79 14.07
N THR A 196 -8.19 -2.92 14.79
CA THR A 196 -7.76 -2.94 16.20
C THR A 196 -6.32 -2.44 16.36
N TYR A 197 -5.40 -2.96 15.53
CA TYR A 197 -3.99 -2.57 15.56
C TYR A 197 -3.77 -1.12 15.11
N ALA A 198 -4.47 -0.70 14.04
CA ALA A 198 -4.43 0.66 13.53
C ALA A 198 -4.91 1.67 14.58
N THR A 199 -6.02 1.37 15.26
CA THR A 199 -6.57 2.24 16.32
C THR A 199 -5.57 2.50 17.42
N HIS A 200 -4.94 1.45 17.97
CA HIS A 200 -3.92 1.61 19.01
C HIS A 200 -2.70 2.39 18.53
N SER A 201 -2.28 2.18 17.27
CA SER A 201 -1.13 2.87 16.69
C SER A 201 -1.38 4.37 16.57
N ILE A 202 -2.56 4.75 16.04
CA ILE A 202 -2.96 6.15 15.83
C ILE A 202 -3.16 6.86 17.16
N GLN A 203 -3.96 6.28 18.07
CA GLN A 203 -4.21 6.89 19.38
C GLN A 203 -2.91 7.12 20.16
N ARG A 204 -2.02 6.13 20.18
CA ARG A 204 -0.73 6.25 20.86
C ARG A 204 0.13 7.37 20.27
N HIS A 205 0.04 7.63 18.98
CA HIS A 205 0.75 8.76 18.36
C HIS A 205 0.15 10.09 18.80
N PHE A 206 -1.17 10.25 18.73
CA PHE A 206 -1.85 11.47 19.14
C PHE A 206 -1.62 11.80 20.63
N PHE A 207 -1.65 10.81 21.52
CA PHE A 207 -1.30 10.99 22.93
C PHE A 207 0.16 11.40 23.19
N ARG A 208 1.06 11.27 22.22
CA ARG A 208 2.48 11.65 22.35
C ARG A 208 2.82 12.97 21.69
N ALA A 209 2.06 13.33 20.66
CA ALA A 209 2.18 14.60 19.96
C ALA A 209 1.62 15.77 20.79
N TRP A 210 0.87 15.45 21.85
CA TRP A 210 0.24 16.39 22.77
C TRP A 210 0.84 16.28 24.17
#